data_AF-A0A4U2MW62-F1
#
_entry.id   AF-A0A4U2MW62-F1
#
_cell.length_a   1.000
_cell.length_b   1.000
_cell.length_c   1.000
_cell.angle_alpha   90.00
_cell.angle_beta   90.00
_cell.angle_gamma   90.00
#
_symmetry.space_group_name_H-M   'P 1'
#
loop_
_entity.id
_entity.type
_entity.pdbx_description
1 polymer ?
#
loop_
_entity_poly.entity_id
_entity_poly.type
_entity_poly.pdbx_seq_one_letter_code
_entity_poly.pdbx_strand_id
1 'polypeptide(L)' 'MMKGNLTYYFILYPLIFFLVFTLSPILFHKEEYTSVKDTLGILLFYYVLISGYYLMDVISKRMKKNSKDKR' A
#
# COMPACT_ATOMS: atom_id res chain seq x y z
N MET A 1 -10.31 13.74 9.65
CA MET A 1 -9.24 12.73 9.78
C MET A 1 -9.04 12.13 8.40
N MET A 2 -7.95 12.51 7.72
CA MET A 2 -7.62 12.34 6.29
C MET A 2 -8.73 11.77 5.40
N LYS A 3 -9.68 12.64 5.04
CA LYS A 3 -10.71 12.40 4.02
C LYS A 3 -10.14 12.64 2.61
N GLY A 4 -8.85 12.33 2.42
CA GLY A 4 -8.21 12.32 1.12
C GLY A 4 -8.45 10.94 0.54
N ASN A 5 -9.01 10.86 -0.66
CA ASN A 5 -9.42 9.63 -1.34
C ASN A 5 -8.45 8.47 -1.05
N LEU A 6 -8.82 7.55 -0.17
CA LEU A 6 -7.96 6.43 0.20
C LEU A 6 -7.61 5.59 -1.03
N THR A 7 -8.57 5.51 -1.96
CA THR A 7 -8.43 4.95 -3.31
C THR A 7 -7.35 5.65 -4.13
N TYR A 8 -7.19 6.97 -3.98
CA TYR A 8 -6.15 7.72 -4.67
C TYR A 8 -4.77 7.27 -4.20
N TYR A 9 -4.54 7.17 -2.87
CA TYR A 9 -3.27 6.66 -2.36
C TYR A 9 -3.05 5.17 -2.67
N PHE A 10 -4.12 4.38 -2.70
CA PHE A 10 -4.07 2.96 -3.08
C PHE A 10 -3.58 2.74 -4.51
N ILE A 11 -3.88 3.66 -5.43
CA ILE A 11 -3.48 3.58 -6.84
C ILE A 11 -2.16 4.32 -7.07
N LEU A 12 -2.00 5.50 -6.48
CA LEU A 12 -0.85 6.38 -6.69
C LEU A 12 0.44 5.74 -6.16
N TYR A 13 0.41 5.09 -5.00
CA TYR A 13 1.62 4.46 -4.44
C TYR A 13 2.19 3.33 -5.29
N PRO A 14 1.39 2.32 -5.72
CA PRO A 14 1.91 1.29 -6.62
C PRO A 14 2.39 1.87 -7.94
N LEU A 15 1.74 2.93 -8.45
CA LEU A 15 2.18 3.62 -9.66
C LEU A 15 3.55 4.30 -9.47
N ILE A 16 3.75 5.04 -8.38
CA ILE A 16 5.03 5.67 -8.04
C ILE A 16 6.10 4.60 -7.81
N PHE A 17 5.77 3.53 -7.11
CA PHE A 17 6.70 2.44 -6.83
C PHE A 17 7.15 1.76 -8.13
N PHE A 18 6.23 1.48 -9.04
CA PHE A 18 6.53 0.96 -10.37
C PHE A 18 7.46 1.90 -11.16
N LEU A 19 7.18 3.20 -11.13
CA LEU A 19 7.99 4.23 -11.81
C LEU A 19 9.42 4.29 -11.25
N VAL A 20 9.57 4.32 -9.93
CA VAL A 20 10.89 4.34 -9.27
C VAL A 20 11.67 3.07 -9.59
N PHE A 21 11.00 1.92 -9.58
CA PHE A 21 11.65 0.64 -9.81
C PHE A 21 12.07 0.43 -11.27
N THR A 22 11.29 0.93 -12.23
CA THR A 22 11.67 0.91 -13.66
C THR A 22 12.75 1.94 -13.99
N LEU A 23 12.73 3.11 -13.35
CA LEU A 23 13.74 4.15 -13.57
C LEU A 23 15.05 3.89 -12.82
N SER A 24 15.03 3.18 -11.68
CA SER A 24 16.23 2.89 -10.88
C SER A 24 17.35 2.19 -11.69
N PRO A 25 17.12 1.09 -12.43
CA PRO A 25 18.18 0.47 -13.22
C PRO A 25 18.69 1.39 -14.35
N ILE A 26 17.80 2.22 -14.93
CA ILE A 26 18.15 3.19 -15.97
C ILE A 26 19.05 4.31 -15.40
N LEU A 27 18.69 4.89 -14.24
CA LEU A 27 19.45 5.96 -13.61
C LEU A 27 20.81 5.49 -13.08
N PHE A 28 20.88 4.28 -12.54
CA PHE A 28 22.07 3.80 -11.85
C PHE A 28 22.99 2.92 -12.70
N HIS A 29 22.70 2.76 -14.01
CA HIS A 29 23.51 1.95 -14.95
C HIS A 29 23.90 0.58 -14.37
N LYS A 30 22.98 -0.03 -13.61
CA LYS A 30 23.17 -1.37 -13.05
C LYS A 30 22.85 -2.40 -14.12
N GLU A 31 23.79 -3.30 -14.38
CA GLU A 31 23.63 -4.43 -15.31
C GLU A 31 22.59 -5.44 -14.79
N GLU A 32 22.45 -5.57 -13.47
CA GLU A 32 21.42 -6.39 -12.85
C GLU A 32 20.11 -5.62 -12.73
N TYR A 33 19.16 -5.98 -13.60
CA TYR A 33 17.75 -5.74 -13.34
C TYR A 33 17.41 -6.37 -11.98
N THR A 34 16.94 -5.58 -11.03
CA THR A 34 16.39 -6.11 -9.79
C THR A 34 15.37 -7.18 -10.17
N SER A 35 15.56 -8.41 -9.66
CA SER A 35 14.78 -9.58 -10.09
C SER A 35 13.29 -9.27 -10.02
N VAL A 36 12.52 -9.63 -11.05
CA VAL A 36 11.05 -9.48 -11.08
C VAL A 36 10.42 -10.07 -9.82
N LYS A 37 11.05 -11.11 -9.23
CA LYS A 37 10.64 -11.71 -7.96
C LYS A 37 10.77 -10.75 -6.77
N ASP A 38 11.85 -9.96 -6.69
CA ASP A 38 12.04 -8.97 -5.64
C ASP A 38 11.04 -7.81 -5.80
N THR A 39 10.79 -7.37 -7.03
CA THR A 39 9.76 -6.34 -7.31
C THR A 39 8.39 -6.79 -6.85
N LEU A 40 8.01 -8.01 -7.22
CA LEU A 40 6.74 -8.62 -6.82
C LEU A 40 6.68 -8.82 -5.31
N GLY A 41 7.80 -9.21 -4.67
CA GLY A 41 7.89 -9.34 -3.22
C GLY A 41 7.61 -8.03 -2.49
N ILE A 42 8.26 -6.93 -2.91
CA ILE A 42 8.06 -5.63 -2.28
C ILE A 42 6.65 -5.09 -2.56
N LEU A 43 6.14 -5.28 -3.78
CA LEU A 43 4.78 -4.88 -4.13
C LEU A 43 3.74 -5.63 -3.29
N LEU A 44 3.91 -6.95 -3.12
CA LEU A 44 3.02 -7.77 -2.31
C LEU A 44 3.06 -7.34 -0.83
N PHE A 45 4.25 -7.07 -0.29
CA PHE A 45 4.42 -6.57 1.07
C PHE A 45 3.71 -5.24 1.29
N TYR A 46 3.77 -4.35 0.30
CA TYR A 46 3.08 -3.07 0.31
C TYR A 46 1.55 -3.22 0.36
N TYR A 47 0.98 -4.12 -0.46
CA TYR A 47 -0.46 -4.42 -0.41
C TYR A 47 -0.90 -5.06 0.91
N VAL A 48 -0.07 -5.92 1.52
CA VAL A 48 -0.35 -6.51 2.84
C VAL A 48 -0.42 -5.42 3.92
N LEU A 49 0.51 -4.46 3.92
CA LEU A 49 0.50 -3.32 4.86
C LEU A 49 -0.76 -2.47 4.73
N ILE A 50 -1.16 -2.14 3.50
CA ILE A 50 -2.38 -1.40 3.22
C ILE A 50 -3.63 -2.18 3.66
N SER A 51 -3.68 -3.48 3.36
CA SER A 51 -4.78 -4.35 3.78
C SER A 51 -4.91 -4.39 5.30
N GLY A 52 -3.78 -4.48 6.02
CA GLY A 52 -3.73 -4.40 7.48
C GLY A 52 -4.31 -3.09 8.02
N TYR A 53 -3.95 -1.95 7.42
CA TYR A 53 -4.52 -0.66 7.78
C TYR A 53 -6.05 -0.61 7.58
N TYR A 54 -6.54 -1.16 6.46
CA TYR A 54 -7.97 -1.24 6.19
C TYR A 54 -8.72 -2.13 7.19
N LEU A 55 -8.15 -3.29 7.51
CA LEU A 55 -8.67 -4.21 8.52
C LEU A 55 -8.83 -3.52 9.87
N MET A 56 -7.80 -2.76 10.30
CA MET A 56 -7.85 -1.99 11.54
C MET A 56 -8.93 -0.90 11.52
N ASP A 57 -9.12 -0.19 10.40
CA ASP A 57 -10.20 0.80 10.26
C ASP A 57 -11.59 0.16 10.34
N VAL A 58 -11.78 -1.01 9.70
CA VAL A 58 -13.04 -1.78 9.76
C VAL A 58 -13.32 -2.29 11.18
N ILE A 59 -12.31 -2.82 11.86
CA ILE A 59 -12.42 -3.29 13.25
C ILE A 59 -12.76 -2.12 14.18
N SER A 60 -12.06 -0.99 14.04
CA SER A 60 -12.31 0.24 14.79
C SER A 60 -13.74 0.75 14.61
N LYS A 61 -14.24 0.77 13.36
CA LYS A 61 -15.63 1.11 13.06
C LYS A 61 -16.62 0.13 13.69
N ARG A 62 -16.37 -1.18 13.65
CA ARG A 62 -17.23 -2.19 14.32
C ARG A 62 -17.25 -2.01 15.83
N MET A 63 -16.10 -1.81 16.48
CA MET A 63 -16.03 -1.58 17.93
C MET A 63 -16.80 -0.33 18.33
N LYS A 64 -16.65 0.77 17.58
CA LYS A 64 -17.39 2.02 17.80
C LYS A 64 -18.90 1.87 17.61
N LYS A 65 -19.34 1.04 16.65
CA LYS A 65 -20.77 0.75 16.43
C LYS A 65 -21.35 -0.10 17.58
N ASN A 66 -20.68 -1.16 17.99
CA ASN A 66 -21.11 -2.00 19.12
C ASN A 66 -21.10 -1.25 20.47
N SER A 67 -20.24 -0.23 20.62
CA SER A 67 -20.23 0.66 21.79
C SER A 67 -21.44 1.57 21.86
N LYS A 68 -21.99 2.01 20.71
CA LYS A 68 -23.19 2.86 20.66
C LYS A 68 -24.48 2.08 20.85
N ASP A 69 -24.50 0.82 20.44
CA ASP A 69 -25.68 -0.06 20.53
C ASP A 69 -25.95 -0.56 21.97
N LYS A 70 -24.95 -0.44 22.86
CA LYS A 70 -25.05 -0.80 24.29
C LYS A 70 -25.47 0.37 25.20
N ARG A 71 -25.88 1.52 24.65
CA ARG A 71 -26.22 2.73 25.43
C ARG A 71 -27.66 3.16 25.23
#